data_AF-A0A257SIN6-F1
#
_entry.id   AF-A0A257SIN6-F1
#
_cell.length_a   1.000
_cell.length_b   1.000
_cell.length_c   1.000
_cell.angle_alpha   90.00
_cell.angle_beta   90.00
_cell.angle_gamma   90.00
#
_symmetry.space_group_name_H-M   'P 1'
#
loop_
_entity.id
_entity.type
_entity.pdbx_description
1 polymer ?
#
loop_
_entity_poly.entity_id
_entity_poly.type
_entity_poly.pdbx_seq_one_letter_code
_entity_poly.pdbx_strand_id
1 'polypeptide(L)'
;MDGAAFSLSQIPELLAQADVVVSSTASPLPVVTAAAVAEAMTRRRKGELMLVDLAVPRDIAPEVGKLANCYLYTIDDLNDITQAGLRARREAALEAEGIIAEEVAGFQQWRESLEVVPAIRRLREHVEGSRKDELQRFLRYIELGQDPRVVLDAFSKALINKILHEPIATLRQPCQEATSENLVAALDILFHLSDAEG
;
A
#
# COMPACT_ATOMS: atom_id res chain seq x y z
N MET A 1 3.10 -33.12 -27.99
CA MET A 1 2.99 -31.72 -28.42
C MET A 1 4.29 -31.40 -29.14
N ASP A 2 4.24 -31.22 -30.44
CA ASP A 2 5.42 -30.89 -31.25
C ASP A 2 5.59 -29.37 -31.28
N GLY A 3 6.30 -28.85 -30.26
CA GLY A 3 6.72 -27.45 -30.22
C GLY A 3 8.20 -27.35 -30.62
N ALA A 4 8.53 -26.37 -31.45
CA ALA A 4 9.91 -26.03 -31.78
C ALA A 4 10.22 -24.61 -31.27
N ALA A 5 11.39 -24.46 -30.64
CA ALA A 5 11.87 -23.17 -30.16
C ALA A 5 12.88 -22.59 -31.14
N PHE A 6 12.80 -21.29 -31.37
CA PHE A 6 13.65 -20.57 -32.29
C PHE A 6 14.17 -19.28 -31.64
N SER A 7 15.30 -18.80 -32.13
CA SER A 7 15.83 -17.48 -31.76
C SER A 7 14.96 -16.36 -32.35
N LEU A 8 14.90 -15.23 -31.67
CA LEU A 8 14.23 -14.01 -32.15
C LEU A 8 14.76 -13.55 -33.52
N SER A 9 16.04 -13.82 -33.80
CA SER A 9 16.67 -13.51 -35.08
C SER A 9 16.07 -14.28 -36.26
N GLN A 10 15.34 -15.38 -36.00
CA GLN A 10 14.72 -16.23 -37.01
C GLN A 10 13.27 -15.83 -37.33
N ILE A 11 12.75 -14.77 -36.70
CA ILE A 11 11.40 -14.25 -36.97
C ILE A 11 11.16 -14.03 -38.47
N PRO A 12 12.06 -13.39 -39.25
CA PRO A 12 11.81 -13.14 -40.67
C PRO A 12 11.55 -14.42 -41.49
N GLU A 13 12.28 -15.51 -41.21
CA GLU A 13 12.11 -16.80 -41.88
C GLU A 13 10.82 -17.51 -41.46
N LEU A 14 10.45 -17.39 -40.17
CA LEU A 14 9.23 -18.00 -39.63
C LEU A 14 7.96 -17.29 -40.10
N LEU A 15 8.01 -15.97 -40.27
CA LEU A 15 6.89 -15.18 -40.83
C LEU A 15 6.46 -15.66 -42.23
N ALA A 16 7.39 -16.18 -43.03
CA ALA A 16 7.09 -16.70 -44.36
C ALA A 16 6.37 -18.07 -44.32
N GLN A 17 6.39 -18.75 -43.17
CA GLN A 17 5.86 -20.11 -42.99
C GLN A 17 4.60 -20.14 -42.11
N ALA A 18 4.39 -19.14 -41.26
CA ALA A 18 3.27 -19.09 -40.34
C ALA A 18 1.98 -18.60 -41.03
N ASP A 19 0.83 -19.18 -40.70
CA ASP A 19 -0.48 -18.63 -41.08
C ASP A 19 -0.99 -17.62 -40.04
N VAL A 20 -0.66 -17.87 -38.77
CA VAL A 20 -1.01 -17.04 -37.63
C VAL A 20 0.23 -16.73 -36.80
N VAL A 21 0.42 -15.47 -36.46
CA VAL A 21 1.46 -14.98 -35.56
C VAL A 21 0.79 -14.42 -34.32
N VAL A 22 1.13 -14.96 -33.15
CA VAL A 22 0.70 -14.41 -31.86
C VAL A 22 1.91 -13.85 -31.15
N SER A 23 1.86 -12.57 -30.79
CA SER A 23 2.95 -11.89 -30.10
C SER A 23 2.52 -11.42 -28.71
N SER A 24 3.41 -11.60 -27.73
CA SER A 24 3.16 -11.26 -26.32
C SER A 24 4.49 -11.04 -25.56
N THR A 25 5.39 -10.23 -26.12
CA THR A 25 6.68 -9.91 -25.53
C THR A 25 6.61 -8.69 -24.62
N ALA A 26 7.69 -8.44 -23.87
CA ALA A 26 7.87 -7.24 -23.06
C ALA A 26 8.82 -6.22 -23.73
N SER A 27 8.99 -6.31 -25.06
CA SER A 27 9.89 -5.43 -25.79
C SER A 27 9.40 -3.97 -25.76
N PRO A 28 10.29 -2.98 -25.53
CA PRO A 28 9.91 -1.57 -25.62
C PRO A 28 9.73 -1.10 -27.07
N LEU A 29 10.22 -1.86 -28.05
CA LEU A 29 10.13 -1.57 -29.49
C LEU A 29 9.48 -2.74 -30.24
N PRO A 30 8.75 -2.48 -31.34
CA PRO A 30 8.19 -3.55 -32.15
C PRO A 30 9.27 -4.51 -32.66
N VAL A 31 9.12 -5.79 -32.33
CA VAL A 31 10.00 -6.89 -32.77
C VAL A 31 9.62 -7.40 -34.16
N VAL A 32 8.36 -7.21 -34.57
CA VAL A 32 7.88 -7.49 -35.93
C VAL A 32 7.67 -6.18 -36.66
N THR A 33 8.52 -5.91 -37.65
CA THR A 33 8.46 -4.68 -38.45
C THR A 33 7.71 -4.88 -39.76
N ALA A 34 7.13 -3.81 -40.31
CA ALA A 34 6.45 -3.86 -41.61
C ALA A 34 7.39 -4.28 -42.76
N ALA A 35 8.68 -3.93 -42.69
CA ALA A 35 9.66 -4.36 -43.67
C ALA A 35 9.86 -5.89 -43.64
N ALA A 36 10.02 -6.48 -42.45
CA ALA A 36 10.19 -7.92 -42.29
C ALA A 36 8.94 -8.70 -42.76
N VAL A 37 7.74 -8.19 -42.45
CA VAL A 37 6.48 -8.79 -42.91
C VAL A 37 6.35 -8.67 -44.42
N ALA A 38 6.61 -7.50 -45.01
CA ALA A 38 6.54 -7.31 -46.45
C ALA A 38 7.48 -8.26 -47.20
N GLU A 39 8.73 -8.41 -46.73
CA GLU A 39 9.68 -9.36 -47.30
C GLU A 39 9.17 -10.81 -47.18
N ALA A 40 8.67 -11.20 -45.99
CA ALA A 40 8.10 -12.54 -45.79
C ALA A 40 6.94 -12.81 -46.76
N MET A 41 6.06 -11.84 -46.99
CA MET A 41 4.93 -11.95 -47.91
C MET A 41 5.37 -12.19 -49.36
N THR A 42 6.51 -11.64 -49.81
CA THR A 42 7.03 -11.92 -51.17
C THR A 42 7.46 -13.38 -51.36
N ARG A 43 7.87 -14.06 -50.30
CA ARG A 43 8.32 -15.46 -50.33
C ARG A 43 7.18 -16.46 -50.19
N ARG A 44 5.99 -16.00 -49.82
CA ARG A 44 4.79 -16.84 -49.67
C ARG A 44 4.19 -17.14 -51.04
N ARG A 45 3.84 -18.41 -51.27
CA ARG A 45 3.26 -18.86 -52.55
C ARG A 45 1.79 -18.43 -52.75
N LYS A 46 1.04 -18.24 -51.66
CA LYS A 46 -0.32 -17.67 -51.53
C LYS A 46 -0.74 -17.81 -50.05
N GLY A 47 -1.57 -16.91 -49.55
CA GLY A 47 -2.16 -17.02 -48.21
C GLY A 47 -2.12 -15.71 -47.44
N GLU A 48 -3.17 -15.45 -46.68
CA GLU A 48 -3.27 -14.34 -45.75
C GLU A 48 -2.36 -14.60 -44.54
N LEU A 49 -1.91 -13.53 -43.88
CA LEU A 49 -1.17 -13.60 -42.62
C LEU A 49 -2.01 -12.92 -41.53
N MET A 50 -2.43 -13.69 -40.54
CA MET A 50 -3.13 -13.16 -39.36
C MET A 50 -2.10 -12.89 -38.27
N LEU A 51 -2.08 -11.67 -37.75
CA LEU A 51 -1.20 -11.25 -36.67
C LEU A 51 -2.05 -10.82 -35.48
N VAL A 52 -1.77 -11.37 -34.31
CA VAL A 52 -2.44 -11.06 -33.04
C VAL A 52 -1.41 -10.51 -32.08
N ASP A 53 -1.49 -9.23 -31.80
CA ASP A 53 -0.58 -8.47 -30.93
C ASP A 53 -1.22 -8.29 -29.55
N LEU A 54 -0.76 -9.09 -28.58
CA LEU A 54 -1.23 -9.07 -27.19
C LEU A 54 -0.33 -8.22 -26.28
N ALA A 55 0.72 -7.59 -26.82
CA ALA A 55 1.73 -6.87 -26.04
C ALA A 55 1.39 -5.39 -25.82
N VAL A 56 1.80 -4.88 -24.66
CA VAL A 56 1.75 -3.45 -24.31
C VAL A 56 3.08 -3.08 -23.61
N PRO A 57 4.00 -2.33 -24.25
CA PRO A 57 3.93 -1.74 -25.60
C PRO A 57 3.85 -2.76 -26.75
N ARG A 58 3.39 -2.33 -27.93
CA ARG A 58 3.11 -3.21 -29.08
C ARG A 58 4.34 -3.92 -29.63
N ASP A 59 4.19 -5.20 -29.93
CA ASP A 59 5.25 -6.00 -30.55
C ASP A 59 5.28 -5.86 -32.07
N ILE A 60 4.14 -5.55 -32.67
CA ILE A 60 3.97 -5.52 -34.12
C ILE A 60 3.77 -4.09 -34.56
N ALA A 61 4.62 -3.64 -35.48
CA ALA A 61 4.54 -2.30 -36.02
C ALA A 61 3.15 -2.05 -36.64
N PRO A 62 2.45 -0.95 -36.30
CA PRO A 62 1.07 -0.70 -36.76
C PRO A 62 0.96 -0.61 -38.29
N GLU A 63 2.06 -0.27 -38.97
CA GLU A 63 2.13 -0.22 -40.44
C GLU A 63 1.92 -1.58 -41.09
N VAL A 64 2.11 -2.70 -40.37
CA VAL A 64 1.83 -4.05 -40.87
C VAL A 64 0.37 -4.20 -41.29
N GLY A 65 -0.57 -3.57 -40.58
CA GLY A 65 -2.00 -3.60 -40.91
C GLY A 65 -2.36 -2.91 -42.22
N LYS A 66 -1.41 -2.20 -42.86
CA LYS A 66 -1.60 -1.55 -44.17
C LYS A 66 -1.10 -2.43 -45.33
N LEU A 67 -0.44 -3.54 -45.05
CA LEU A 67 0.08 -4.44 -46.07
C LEU A 67 -1.05 -5.32 -46.64
N ALA A 68 -1.00 -5.57 -47.95
CA ALA A 68 -1.98 -6.45 -48.59
C ALA A 68 -1.90 -7.88 -48.02
N ASN A 69 -3.07 -8.49 -47.79
CA ASN A 69 -3.22 -9.84 -47.22
C ASN A 69 -2.62 -10.01 -45.81
N CYS A 70 -2.43 -8.92 -45.04
CA CYS A 70 -2.02 -8.94 -43.65
C CYS A 70 -3.16 -8.39 -42.76
N TYR A 71 -3.58 -9.17 -41.76
CA TYR A 71 -4.65 -8.80 -40.84
C TYR A 71 -4.09 -8.70 -39.43
N LEU A 72 -3.99 -7.47 -38.91
CA LEU A 72 -3.44 -7.21 -37.58
C LEU A 72 -4.56 -6.94 -36.59
N TYR A 73 -4.64 -7.79 -35.57
CA TYR A 73 -5.55 -7.67 -34.43
C TYR A 73 -4.76 -7.31 -33.18
N THR A 74 -5.28 -6.40 -32.39
CA THR A 74 -4.73 -5.99 -31.11
C THR A 74 -5.56 -6.49 -29.94
N ILE A 75 -5.04 -6.33 -28.73
CA ILE A 75 -5.81 -6.59 -27.50
C ILE A 75 -7.12 -5.77 -27.45
N ASP A 76 -7.14 -4.57 -28.03
CA ASP A 76 -8.33 -3.72 -28.10
C ASP A 76 -9.37 -4.31 -29.06
N ASP A 77 -8.97 -4.76 -30.25
CA ASP A 77 -9.87 -5.37 -31.24
C ASP A 77 -10.50 -6.68 -30.73
N LEU A 78 -9.77 -7.42 -29.89
CA LEU A 78 -10.27 -8.65 -29.27
C LEU A 78 -11.31 -8.37 -28.18
N ASN A 79 -11.25 -7.21 -27.53
CA ASN A 79 -12.14 -6.89 -26.43
C ASN A 79 -13.61 -6.77 -26.89
N ASP A 80 -13.82 -6.23 -28.10
CA ASP A 80 -15.14 -6.04 -28.72
C ASP A 80 -15.88 -7.36 -29.01
N ILE A 81 -15.14 -8.48 -29.14
CA ILE A 81 -15.70 -9.80 -29.49
C ILE A 81 -16.23 -10.54 -28.25
N THR A 82 -15.91 -10.10 -27.02
CA THR A 82 -16.15 -10.88 -25.79
C THR A 82 -17.48 -10.60 -25.06
N GLN A 83 -18.54 -10.24 -25.80
CA GLN A 83 -19.88 -9.97 -25.23
C GLN A 83 -20.46 -11.15 -24.41
N ALA A 84 -20.11 -12.40 -24.73
CA ALA A 84 -20.60 -13.59 -24.02
C ALA A 84 -20.04 -13.75 -22.59
N GLY A 85 -18.89 -13.15 -22.27
CA GLY A 85 -18.29 -13.20 -20.92
C GLY A 85 -18.77 -12.11 -19.97
N LEU A 86 -19.56 -11.15 -20.47
CA LEU A 86 -19.86 -9.91 -19.75
C LEU A 86 -20.72 -10.12 -18.50
N ARG A 87 -21.68 -11.06 -18.53
CA ARG A 87 -22.54 -11.36 -17.37
C ARG A 87 -21.78 -12.05 -16.25
N ALA A 88 -21.03 -13.11 -16.56
CA ALA A 88 -20.18 -13.80 -15.59
C ALA A 88 -19.12 -12.86 -14.99
N ARG A 89 -18.53 -11.97 -15.81
CA ARG A 89 -17.61 -10.92 -15.34
C ARG A 89 -18.28 -9.93 -14.38
N ARG A 90 -19.54 -9.54 -14.64
CA ARG A 90 -20.30 -8.64 -13.76
C ARG A 90 -20.63 -9.30 -12.42
N GLU A 91 -21.06 -10.54 -12.43
CA GLU A 91 -21.35 -11.29 -11.19
C GLU A 91 -20.08 -11.46 -10.34
N ALA A 92 -18.97 -11.86 -10.96
CA ALA A 92 -17.67 -11.95 -10.28
C ALA A 92 -17.17 -10.59 -9.77
N ALA A 93 -17.45 -9.49 -10.48
CA ALA A 93 -17.10 -8.15 -10.04
C ALA A 93 -17.90 -7.73 -8.79
N LEU A 94 -19.19 -8.03 -8.73
CA LEU A 94 -20.03 -7.75 -7.55
C LEU A 94 -19.54 -8.53 -6.32
N GLU A 95 -19.16 -9.79 -6.49
CA GLU A 95 -18.56 -10.59 -5.41
C GLU A 95 -17.23 -9.98 -4.93
N ALA A 96 -16.37 -9.57 -5.87
CA ALA A 96 -15.11 -8.91 -5.55
C ALA A 96 -15.31 -7.56 -4.83
N GLU A 97 -16.33 -6.77 -5.21
CA GLU A 97 -16.69 -5.52 -4.51
C GLU A 97 -17.06 -5.77 -3.04
N GLY A 98 -17.76 -6.88 -2.76
CA GLY A 98 -18.07 -7.30 -1.38
C GLY A 98 -16.81 -7.59 -0.56
N ILE A 99 -15.86 -8.33 -1.12
CA ILE A 99 -14.57 -8.64 -0.48
C ILE A 99 -13.78 -7.35 -0.21
N ILE A 100 -13.72 -6.44 -1.19
CA ILE A 100 -13.04 -5.15 -1.04
C ILE A 100 -13.66 -4.34 0.09
N ALA A 101 -14.99 -4.29 0.20
CA ALA A 101 -15.67 -3.55 1.24
C ALA A 101 -15.32 -4.06 2.65
N GLU A 102 -15.27 -5.38 2.83
CA GLU A 102 -14.88 -6.02 4.09
C GLU A 102 -13.43 -5.70 4.48
N GLU A 103 -12.50 -5.85 3.53
CA GLU A 103 -11.08 -5.56 3.76
C GLU A 103 -10.82 -4.07 4.04
N VAL A 104 -11.54 -3.18 3.35
CA VAL A 104 -11.48 -1.73 3.61
C VAL A 104 -11.96 -1.40 5.02
N ALA A 105 -13.05 -2.04 5.48
CA ALA A 105 -13.55 -1.84 6.84
C ALA A 105 -12.52 -2.33 7.89
N GLY A 106 -11.96 -3.52 7.69
CA GLY A 106 -10.90 -4.05 8.56
C GLY A 106 -9.66 -3.18 8.59
N PHE A 107 -9.23 -2.66 7.44
CA PHE A 107 -8.11 -1.74 7.33
C PHE A 107 -8.37 -0.41 8.06
N GLN A 108 -9.59 0.14 7.97
CA GLN A 108 -9.94 1.37 8.69
C GLN A 108 -9.88 1.17 10.20
N GLN A 109 -10.45 0.09 10.72
CA GLN A 109 -10.40 -0.25 12.15
C GLN A 109 -8.95 -0.44 12.62
N TRP A 110 -8.13 -1.13 11.84
CA TRP A 110 -6.70 -1.27 12.13
C TRP A 110 -5.99 0.08 12.15
N ARG A 111 -6.26 0.97 11.18
CA ARG A 111 -5.65 2.30 11.12
C ARG A 111 -6.05 3.16 12.32
N GLU A 112 -7.31 3.13 12.73
CA GLU A 112 -7.80 3.83 13.93
C GLU A 112 -7.08 3.34 15.20
N SER A 113 -6.80 2.03 15.29
CA SER A 113 -6.02 1.48 16.41
C SER A 113 -4.60 2.06 16.52
N LEU A 114 -4.05 2.59 15.43
CA LEU A 114 -2.72 3.20 15.40
C LEU A 114 -2.73 4.69 15.79
N GLU A 115 -3.90 5.36 15.83
CA GLU A 115 -3.98 6.79 16.14
C GLU A 115 -3.50 7.14 17.56
N VAL A 116 -3.57 6.17 18.48
CA VAL A 116 -3.10 6.34 19.86
C VAL A 116 -1.57 6.32 19.96
N VAL A 117 -0.86 5.73 19.00
CA VAL A 117 0.60 5.54 19.06
C VAL A 117 1.36 6.88 19.14
N PRO A 118 1.07 7.90 18.30
CA PRO A 118 1.67 9.22 18.45
C PRO A 118 1.34 9.91 19.78
N ALA A 119 0.12 9.72 20.31
CA ALA A 119 -0.29 10.30 21.59
C ALA A 119 0.51 9.70 22.77
N ILE A 120 0.67 8.37 22.80
CA ILE A 120 1.50 7.65 23.78
C ILE A 120 2.94 8.15 23.72
N ARG A 121 3.49 8.34 22.52
CA ARG A 121 4.85 8.84 22.35
C ARG A 121 5.02 10.24 22.94
N ARG A 122 4.11 11.17 22.63
CA ARG A 122 4.13 12.53 23.19
C ARG A 122 4.04 12.52 24.72
N LEU A 123 3.16 11.68 25.29
CA LEU A 123 3.02 11.55 26.74
C LEU A 123 4.32 11.05 27.39
N ARG A 124 4.93 9.99 26.83
CA ARG A 124 6.18 9.43 27.35
C ARG A 124 7.32 10.45 27.28
N GLU A 125 7.46 11.15 26.15
CA GLU A 125 8.49 12.19 25.98
C GLU A 125 8.30 13.34 26.98
N HIS A 126 7.07 13.77 27.23
CA HIS A 126 6.74 14.80 28.21
C HIS A 126 7.11 14.39 29.65
N VAL A 127 6.73 13.18 30.06
CA VAL A 127 7.03 12.66 31.42
C VAL A 127 8.53 12.41 31.60
N GLU A 128 9.22 11.86 30.60
CA GLU A 128 10.68 11.65 30.66
C GLU A 128 11.46 12.96 30.71
N GLY A 129 11.00 14.00 30.01
CA GLY A 129 11.57 15.35 30.13
C GLY A 129 11.50 15.84 31.57
N SER A 130 10.30 15.79 32.17
CA SER A 130 10.08 16.19 33.56
C SER A 130 10.95 15.40 34.55
N ARG A 131 11.11 14.08 34.34
CA ARG A 131 11.97 13.22 35.16
C ARG A 131 13.44 13.62 35.06
N LYS A 132 13.95 13.88 33.86
CA LYS A 132 15.36 14.27 33.65
C LYS A 132 15.67 15.60 34.30
N ASP A 133 14.80 16.58 34.15
CA ASP A 133 14.97 17.91 34.75
C ASP A 133 15.01 17.82 36.28
N GLU A 134 14.09 17.05 36.87
CA GLU A 134 14.03 16.90 38.32
C GLU A 134 15.22 16.09 38.84
N LEU A 135 15.63 15.05 38.12
CA LEU A 135 16.81 14.25 38.48
C LEU A 135 18.07 15.11 38.48
N GLN A 136 18.31 15.89 37.43
CA GLN A 136 19.45 16.81 37.37
C GLN A 136 19.42 17.83 38.50
N ARG A 137 18.24 18.34 38.86
CA ARG A 137 18.08 19.26 39.98
C ARG A 137 18.51 18.62 41.30
N PHE A 138 18.07 17.40 41.57
CA PHE A 138 18.31 16.74 42.86
C PHE A 138 19.70 16.10 42.97
N LEU A 139 20.30 15.66 41.87
CA LEU A 139 21.69 15.20 41.86
C LEU A 139 22.66 16.25 42.41
N ARG A 140 22.43 17.53 42.13
CA ARG A 140 23.23 18.64 42.68
C ARG A 140 23.25 18.68 44.21
N TYR A 141 22.14 18.30 44.87
CA TYR A 141 22.12 18.27 46.34
C TYR A 141 22.96 17.12 46.91
N ILE A 142 23.04 16.00 46.20
CA ILE A 142 23.94 14.88 46.55
C ILE A 142 25.39 15.30 46.36
N GLU A 143 25.71 15.96 45.24
CA GLU A 143 27.05 16.50 44.96
C GLU A 143 27.51 17.52 46.02
N LEU A 144 26.57 18.27 46.60
CA LEU A 144 26.81 19.20 47.70
C LEU A 144 26.89 18.53 49.09
N GLY A 145 26.85 17.19 49.15
CA GLY A 145 27.06 16.41 50.38
C GLY A 145 25.82 16.17 51.24
N GLN A 146 24.61 16.40 50.71
CA GLN A 146 23.38 16.03 51.43
C GLN A 146 23.20 14.50 51.47
N ASP A 147 22.51 14.01 52.50
CA ASP A 147 22.17 12.58 52.63
C ASP A 147 21.37 12.11 51.40
N PRO A 148 21.90 11.16 50.60
CA PRO A 148 21.22 10.65 49.41
C PRO A 148 19.81 10.11 49.69
N ARG A 149 19.55 9.56 50.88
CA ARG A 149 18.23 9.01 51.23
C ARG A 149 17.17 10.10 51.32
N VAL A 150 17.53 11.23 51.95
CA VAL A 150 16.64 12.39 52.08
C VAL A 150 16.40 13.03 50.70
N VAL A 151 17.46 13.13 49.90
CA VAL A 151 17.37 13.70 48.54
C VAL A 151 16.51 12.83 47.61
N LEU A 152 16.63 11.51 47.67
CA LEU A 152 15.84 10.60 46.85
C LEU A 152 14.34 10.60 47.22
N ASP A 153 14.00 10.67 48.51
CA ASP A 153 12.61 10.81 48.96
C ASP A 153 11.99 12.14 48.49
N ALA A 154 12.74 13.24 48.61
CA ALA A 154 12.32 14.55 48.12
C ALA A 154 12.16 14.59 46.60
N PHE A 155 13.09 13.97 45.86
CA PHE A 155 13.00 13.82 44.40
C PHE A 155 11.75 13.03 43.98
N SER A 156 11.47 11.90 44.64
CA SER A 156 10.31 11.06 44.32
C SER A 156 9.00 11.84 44.49
N LYS A 157 8.83 12.53 45.62
CA LYS A 157 7.65 13.38 45.88
C LYS A 157 7.53 14.54 44.90
N ALA A 158 8.64 15.22 44.61
CA ALA A 158 8.67 16.33 43.66
C ALA A 158 8.29 15.88 42.24
N LEU A 159 8.79 14.71 41.81
CA LEU A 159 8.49 14.14 40.50
C LEU A 159 7.00 13.79 40.36
N ILE A 160 6.41 13.11 41.36
CA ILE A 160 4.98 12.77 41.36
C ILE A 160 4.14 14.03 41.26
N ASN A 161 4.42 15.02 42.11
CA ASN A 161 3.69 16.29 42.11
C ASN A 161 3.80 17.00 40.76
N LYS A 162 4.98 17.02 40.14
CA LYS A 162 5.23 17.67 38.86
C LYS A 162 4.48 16.99 37.70
N ILE A 163 4.43 15.66 37.68
CA ILE A 163 3.69 14.89 36.67
C ILE A 163 2.18 15.09 36.82
N LEU A 164 1.68 15.12 38.06
CA LEU A 164 0.23 15.15 38.33
C LEU A 164 -0.37 16.56 38.40
N HIS A 165 0.45 17.60 38.54
CA HIS A 165 -0.04 18.98 38.68
C HIS A 165 -0.96 19.41 37.52
N GLU A 166 -0.49 19.28 36.28
CA GLU A 166 -1.21 19.76 35.10
C GLU A 166 -2.48 18.95 34.79
N PRO A 167 -2.46 17.60 34.84
CA PRO A 167 -3.67 16.81 34.70
C PRO A 167 -4.73 17.15 35.77
N ILE A 168 -4.34 17.28 37.05
CA ILE A 168 -5.27 17.63 38.14
C ILE A 168 -5.83 19.03 37.94
N ALA A 169 -5.01 19.99 37.51
CA ALA A 169 -5.46 21.35 37.23
C ALA A 169 -6.48 21.38 36.09
N THR A 170 -6.22 20.62 35.01
CA THR A 170 -7.12 20.52 33.85
C THR A 170 -8.48 19.93 34.24
N LEU A 171 -8.51 18.89 35.07
CA LEU A 171 -9.76 18.28 35.55
C LEU A 171 -10.61 19.20 36.43
N ARG A 172 -9.97 20.17 37.10
CA ARG A 172 -10.65 21.13 37.98
C ARG A 172 -11.15 22.37 37.23
N GLN A 173 -10.81 22.54 35.95
CA GLN A 173 -11.31 23.66 35.15
C GLN A 173 -12.79 23.45 34.79
N PRO A 174 -13.63 24.49 34.82
CA PRO A 174 -15.01 24.38 34.34
C PRO A 174 -15.03 24.11 32.83
N CYS A 175 -15.34 22.87 32.45
CA CYS A 175 -15.56 22.45 31.07
C CYS A 175 -17.06 22.14 30.84
N GLN A 176 -17.45 21.87 29.58
CA GLN A 176 -18.76 21.30 29.30
C GLN A 176 -18.92 19.96 30.05
N GLU A 177 -20.06 19.72 30.69
CA GLU A 177 -20.31 18.53 31.54
C GLU A 177 -19.93 17.22 30.82
N ALA A 178 -20.29 17.08 29.53
CA ALA A 178 -19.96 15.91 28.72
C ALA A 178 -18.44 15.70 28.50
N THR A 179 -17.63 16.76 28.52
CA THR A 179 -16.17 16.66 28.41
C THR A 179 -15.55 16.22 29.75
N SER A 180 -16.07 16.73 30.86
CA SER A 180 -15.61 16.37 32.20
C SER A 180 -15.89 14.91 32.54
N GLU A 181 -17.09 14.39 32.22
CA GLU A 181 -17.44 12.98 32.42
C GLU A 181 -16.53 12.03 31.62
N ASN A 182 -16.25 12.37 30.36
CA ASN A 182 -15.36 11.58 29.49
C ASN A 182 -13.92 11.53 30.01
N LEU A 183 -13.42 12.63 30.58
CA LEU A 183 -12.06 12.69 31.16
C LEU A 183 -11.95 11.87 32.45
N VAL A 184 -12.97 11.90 33.31
CA VAL A 184 -13.01 11.10 34.53
C VAL A 184 -13.06 9.61 34.18
N ALA A 185 -13.94 9.20 33.27
CA ALA A 185 -14.00 7.82 32.81
C ALA A 185 -12.68 7.35 32.16
N ALA A 186 -12.03 8.21 31.38
CA ALA A 186 -10.73 7.91 30.80
C ALA A 186 -9.64 7.72 31.87
N LEU A 187 -9.62 8.49 32.95
CA LEU A 187 -8.66 8.32 34.05
C LEU A 187 -8.86 6.98 34.77
N ASP A 188 -10.11 6.63 35.05
CA ASP A 188 -10.45 5.38 35.71
C ASP A 188 -10.01 4.18 34.88
N ILE A 189 -10.22 4.22 33.56
CA ILE A 189 -9.78 3.16 32.63
C ILE A 189 -8.25 3.15 32.47
N LEU A 190 -7.62 4.29 32.25
CA LEU A 190 -6.18 4.38 31.98
C LEU A 190 -5.33 3.99 33.19
N PHE A 191 -5.79 4.33 34.40
CA PHE A 191 -5.07 4.07 35.66
C PHE A 191 -5.69 2.94 36.50
N HIS A 192 -6.74 2.27 36.01
CA HIS A 192 -7.43 1.17 36.69
C HIS A 192 -7.90 1.55 38.11
N LEU A 193 -8.51 2.73 38.26
CA LEU A 193 -8.85 3.30 39.56
C LEU A 193 -10.17 2.75 40.15
N SER A 194 -11.03 2.17 39.32
CA SER A 194 -12.36 1.67 39.72
C SER A 194 -12.31 0.36 40.53
N ASP A 195 -11.16 -0.33 40.55
CA ASP A 195 -10.93 -1.54 41.34
C ASP A 195 -10.30 -1.24 42.72
N ALA A 196 -10.04 0.04 43.04
CA ALA A 196 -9.31 0.46 44.24
C ALA A 196 -10.21 0.87 45.42
N GLU A 197 -11.54 0.80 45.29
CA GLU A 197 -12.46 0.93 46.42
C GLU A 197 -12.59 -0.42 47.16
N GLY A 198 -11.62 -0.69 48.04
CA GLY A 198 -11.63 -1.74 49.05
C GLY A 198 -11.25 -1.20 50.42
#